data_AF-A0A2J0M619-F1
#
_entry.id   AF-A0A2J0M619-F1
#
_cell.length_a   1.000
_cell.length_b   1.000
_cell.length_c   1.000
_cell.angle_alpha   90.00
_cell.angle_beta   90.00
_cell.angle_gamma   90.00
#
_symmetry.space_group_name_H-M   'P 1'
#
loop_
_entity.id
_entity.type
_entity.pdbx_description
1 polymer ?
#
loop_
_entity_poly.entity_id
_entity_poly.type
_entity_poly.pdbx_seq_one_letter_code
_entity_poly.pdbx_strand_id
1 'polypeptide(L)'
;MIKTKIKKIIKKPTSSVGASERRKQQEETAIQKIVNHYFYTKGLSLDQIKKDAKKKKIIYSRFTRPAKQLLVLAGSVKKAMVAIDKVAQWANSRKLDYAIETVFKKWLELDRLKPKEIVKKPYFQGDPLVWSESKRKWYVISRGGDWLEFVGKEEEVEWRISK
;
A
#
# COMPACT_ATOMS: atom_id res chain seq x y z
N MET A 1 -34.86 -22.60 -75.08
CA MET A 1 -34.28 -23.35 -73.94
C MET A 1 -33.52 -22.38 -73.04
N ILE A 2 -34.14 -21.89 -71.97
CA ILE A 2 -33.47 -21.02 -70.98
C ILE A 2 -33.35 -21.84 -69.69
N LYS A 3 -32.14 -22.27 -69.34
CA LYS A 3 -31.87 -22.97 -68.06
C LYS A 3 -31.49 -21.93 -67.01
N THR A 4 -32.43 -21.57 -66.15
CA THR A 4 -32.22 -20.72 -64.98
C THR A 4 -31.42 -21.49 -63.91
N LYS A 5 -30.15 -21.14 -63.68
CA LYS A 5 -29.36 -21.63 -62.54
C LYS A 5 -29.54 -20.69 -61.36
N ILE A 6 -30.35 -21.09 -60.38
CA ILE A 6 -30.47 -20.42 -59.08
C ILE A 6 -29.20 -20.73 -58.27
N LYS A 7 -28.32 -19.73 -58.09
CA LYS A 7 -27.18 -19.82 -57.15
C LYS A 7 -27.69 -19.65 -55.72
N LYS A 8 -27.68 -20.73 -54.95
CA LYS A 8 -27.98 -20.75 -53.50
C LYS A 8 -26.85 -20.03 -52.76
N ILE A 9 -27.10 -18.81 -52.28
CA ILE A 9 -26.17 -18.07 -51.42
C ILE A 9 -26.26 -18.67 -50.01
N ILE A 10 -25.30 -19.52 -49.68
CA ILE A 10 -25.13 -20.03 -48.31
C ILE A 10 -24.54 -18.91 -47.47
N LYS A 11 -25.37 -18.21 -46.68
CA LYS A 11 -24.90 -17.31 -45.62
C LYS A 11 -24.15 -18.16 -44.59
N LYS A 12 -22.83 -17.96 -44.49
CA LYS A 12 -22.05 -18.47 -43.35
C LYS A 12 -22.62 -17.86 -42.06
N PRO A 13 -22.82 -18.64 -40.99
CA PRO A 13 -23.23 -18.09 -39.71
C PRO A 13 -22.10 -17.19 -39.20
N THR A 14 -22.42 -15.91 -38.95
CA THR A 14 -21.57 -14.99 -38.21
C THR A 14 -21.41 -15.53 -36.80
N SER A 15 -20.29 -16.22 -36.55
CA SER A 15 -19.90 -16.69 -35.23
C SER A 15 -19.66 -15.49 -34.33
N SER A 16 -20.68 -15.14 -33.53
CA SER A 16 -20.64 -14.16 -32.45
C SER A 16 -19.83 -14.65 -31.24
N VAL A 17 -18.75 -15.40 -31.47
CA VAL A 17 -17.87 -15.97 -30.43
C VAL A 17 -16.64 -15.07 -30.20
N GLY A 18 -16.62 -13.85 -30.77
CA GLY A 18 -15.39 -13.07 -30.92
C GLY A 18 -14.96 -12.17 -29.76
N ALA A 19 -15.74 -12.00 -28.69
CA ALA A 19 -15.47 -10.95 -27.68
C ALA A 19 -15.27 -11.45 -26.22
N SER A 20 -15.86 -12.58 -25.82
CA SER A 20 -15.76 -13.05 -24.43
C SER A 20 -14.48 -13.84 -24.13
N GLU A 21 -13.93 -14.55 -25.12
CA GLU A 21 -12.77 -15.45 -24.96
C GLU A 21 -11.41 -14.77 -25.20
N ARG A 22 -11.38 -13.54 -25.73
CA ARG A 22 -10.15 -12.72 -25.82
C ARG A 22 -9.74 -12.09 -24.48
N ARG A 23 -10.38 -12.45 -23.38
CA ARG A 23 -9.88 -12.22 -22.02
C ARG A 23 -8.79 -13.22 -21.66
N LYS A 24 -7.81 -13.44 -22.55
CA LYS A 24 -6.53 -14.00 -22.13
C LYS A 24 -5.92 -12.94 -21.21
N GLN A 25 -5.62 -13.33 -19.97
CA GLN A 25 -4.86 -12.53 -19.03
C GLN A 25 -3.57 -12.09 -19.74
N GLN A 26 -3.56 -10.87 -20.27
CA GLN A 26 -2.32 -10.29 -20.75
C GLN A 26 -1.43 -10.18 -19.51
N GLU A 27 -0.31 -10.89 -19.53
CA GLU A 27 0.65 -10.79 -18.45
C GLU A 27 1.04 -9.33 -18.28
N GLU A 28 0.96 -8.84 -17.05
CA GLU A 28 1.32 -7.46 -16.76
C GLU A 28 2.80 -7.23 -17.10
N THR A 29 3.06 -6.14 -17.81
CA THR A 29 4.44 -5.71 -18.08
C THR A 29 5.16 -5.42 -16.76
N ALA A 30 6.49 -5.50 -16.75
CA ALA A 30 7.31 -5.22 -15.57
C ALA A 30 7.00 -3.83 -14.95
N ILE A 31 6.75 -2.83 -15.78
CA ILE A 31 6.38 -1.47 -15.35
C ILE A 31 4.97 -1.48 -14.72
N GLN A 32 4.01 -2.18 -15.34
CA GLN A 32 2.65 -2.29 -14.79
C GLN A 32 2.65 -2.95 -13.42
N LYS A 33 3.42 -4.04 -13.25
CA LYS A 33 3.57 -4.72 -11.96
C LYS A 33 4.03 -3.77 -10.86
N ILE A 34 5.04 -2.93 -11.15
CA ILE A 34 5.58 -1.95 -10.19
C ILE A 34 4.55 -0.87 -9.86
N VAL A 35 3.87 -0.31 -10.85
CA VAL A 35 2.86 0.74 -10.63
C VAL A 35 1.65 0.19 -9.88
N ASN A 36 1.17 -1.00 -10.25
CA ASN A 36 0.08 -1.68 -9.57
C ASN A 36 0.44 -1.99 -8.12
N HIS A 37 1.67 -2.47 -7.87
CA HIS A 37 2.17 -2.71 -6.52
C HIS A 37 2.23 -1.41 -5.69
N TYR A 38 2.71 -0.31 -6.28
CA TYR A 38 2.69 1.00 -5.62
C TYR A 38 1.28 1.40 -5.19
N PHE A 39 0.28 1.32 -6.08
CA PHE A 39 -1.11 1.61 -5.73
C PHE A 39 -1.71 0.62 -4.73
N TYR A 40 -1.30 -0.63 -4.79
CA TYR A 40 -1.68 -1.63 -3.81
C TYR A 40 -1.19 -1.25 -2.40
N THR A 41 0.05 -0.76 -2.26
CA THR A 41 0.54 -0.25 -0.97
C THR A 41 -0.21 0.99 -0.47
N LYS A 42 -0.91 1.70 -1.36
CA LYS A 42 -1.84 2.80 -1.03
C LYS A 42 -3.26 2.31 -0.69
N GLY A 43 -3.50 1.01 -0.69
CA GLY A 43 -4.81 0.41 -0.38
C GLY A 43 -5.77 0.33 -1.57
N LEU A 44 -5.30 0.53 -2.80
CA LEU A 44 -6.15 0.45 -3.99
C LEU A 44 -6.07 -0.94 -4.65
N SER A 45 -7.22 -1.52 -4.97
CA SER A 45 -7.29 -2.77 -5.74
C SER A 45 -7.16 -2.51 -7.24
N LEU A 46 -6.78 -3.53 -8.02
CA LEU A 46 -6.68 -3.44 -9.49
C LEU A 46 -7.97 -2.94 -10.15
N ASP A 47 -9.12 -3.36 -9.65
CA ASP A 47 -10.42 -2.95 -10.18
C ASP A 47 -10.73 -1.49 -9.88
N GLN A 48 -10.35 -1.02 -8.69
CA GLN A 48 -10.44 0.40 -8.33
C GLN A 48 -9.52 1.25 -9.20
N ILE A 49 -8.26 0.83 -9.39
CA ILE A 49 -7.29 1.53 -10.25
C ILE A 49 -7.86 1.69 -11.66
N LYS A 50 -8.42 0.62 -12.25
CA LYS A 50 -9.04 0.66 -13.59
C LYS A 50 -10.24 1.61 -13.63
N LYS A 51 -11.12 1.55 -12.63
CA LYS A 51 -12.32 2.39 -12.54
C LYS A 51 -11.93 3.87 -12.40
N ASP A 52 -10.96 4.17 -11.56
CA ASP A 52 -10.48 5.52 -11.29
C ASP A 52 -9.66 6.09 -12.45
N ALA A 53 -8.89 5.26 -13.15
CA ALA A 53 -8.23 5.64 -14.40
C ALA A 53 -9.24 6.00 -15.49
N LYS A 54 -10.31 5.19 -15.65
CA LYS A 54 -11.40 5.50 -16.60
C LYS A 54 -12.12 6.81 -16.25
N LYS A 55 -12.26 7.10 -14.95
CA LYS A 55 -12.83 8.35 -14.43
C LYS A 55 -11.82 9.52 -14.40
N LYS A 56 -10.60 9.34 -14.93
CA LYS A 56 -9.50 10.32 -14.91
C LYS A 56 -9.08 10.80 -13.50
N LYS A 57 -9.45 10.07 -12.45
CA LYS A 57 -9.00 10.33 -11.07
C LYS A 57 -7.54 9.93 -10.86
N ILE A 58 -7.12 8.86 -11.55
CA ILE A 58 -5.72 8.41 -11.57
C ILE A 58 -5.21 8.56 -12.99
N ILE A 59 -4.19 9.40 -13.17
CA ILE A 59 -3.48 9.53 -14.45
C ILE A 59 -2.32 8.53 -14.43
N TYR A 60 -2.60 7.29 -14.83
CA TYR A 60 -1.67 6.16 -14.74
C TYR A 60 -0.32 6.44 -15.42
N SER A 61 -0.33 7.16 -16.53
CA SER A 61 0.88 7.54 -17.29
C SER A 61 1.88 8.38 -16.50
N ARG A 62 1.46 9.07 -15.42
CA ARG A 62 2.38 9.82 -14.56
C ARG A 62 3.33 8.90 -13.78
N PHE A 63 2.90 7.65 -13.52
CA PHE A 63 3.65 6.71 -12.69
C PHE A 63 4.52 5.75 -13.51
N THR A 64 4.31 5.66 -14.83
CA THR A 64 5.06 4.74 -15.70
C THR A 64 6.53 5.15 -15.87
N ARG A 65 6.82 6.45 -16.00
CA ARG A 65 8.20 6.95 -16.11
C ARG A 65 9.00 6.71 -14.81
N PRO A 66 8.50 7.10 -13.63
CA PRO A 66 9.13 6.74 -12.35
C PRO A 66 9.31 5.24 -12.19
N ALA A 67 8.27 4.43 -12.46
CA ALA A 67 8.39 2.97 -12.34
C ALA A 67 9.46 2.37 -13.26
N LYS A 68 9.61 2.90 -14.49
CA LYS A 68 10.70 2.50 -15.39
C LYS A 68 12.08 2.82 -14.82
N GLN A 69 12.26 4.02 -14.26
CA GLN A 69 13.52 4.41 -13.63
C GLN A 69 13.83 3.53 -12.40
N LEU A 70 12.82 3.20 -11.61
CA LEU A 70 12.94 2.30 -10.46
C LEU A 70 13.34 0.89 -10.88
N LEU A 71 12.75 0.37 -11.96
CA LEU A 71 13.13 -0.94 -12.50
C LEU A 71 14.60 -0.97 -12.92
N VAL A 72 15.07 0.08 -13.60
CA VAL A 72 16.48 0.21 -14.01
C VAL A 72 17.40 0.26 -12.79
N LEU A 73 17.06 1.07 -11.79
CA LEU A 73 17.87 1.23 -10.57
C LEU A 73 17.90 -0.06 -9.71
N ALA A 74 16.76 -0.74 -9.58
CA ALA A 74 16.64 -1.96 -8.79
C ALA A 74 17.20 -3.20 -9.49
N GLY A 75 17.30 -3.17 -10.82
CA GLY A 75 17.72 -4.30 -11.67
C GLY A 75 16.70 -5.45 -11.77
N SER A 76 15.62 -5.42 -11.00
CA SER A 76 14.55 -6.43 -11.07
C SER A 76 13.24 -5.92 -10.50
N VAL A 77 12.13 -6.48 -10.98
CA VAL A 77 10.78 -6.15 -10.48
C VAL A 77 10.63 -6.47 -9.00
N LYS A 78 11.13 -7.62 -8.55
CA LYS A 78 11.06 -8.04 -7.14
C LYS A 78 11.76 -7.03 -6.21
N LYS A 79 12.98 -6.62 -6.54
CA LYS A 79 13.73 -5.62 -5.75
C LYS A 79 13.02 -4.27 -5.73
N ALA A 80 12.44 -3.85 -6.86
CA ALA A 80 11.67 -2.60 -6.93
C ALA A 80 10.43 -2.64 -6.01
N MET A 81 9.68 -3.75 -6.01
CA MET A 81 8.52 -3.93 -5.13
C MET A 81 8.92 -3.91 -3.65
N VAL A 82 9.99 -4.61 -3.27
CA VAL A 82 10.51 -4.61 -1.90
C VAL A 82 10.95 -3.20 -1.45
N ALA A 83 11.57 -2.42 -2.34
CA ALA A 83 11.95 -1.05 -2.04
C ALA A 83 10.71 -0.16 -1.81
N ILE A 84 9.65 -0.34 -2.61
CA ILE A 84 8.36 0.32 -2.40
C ILE A 84 7.76 -0.09 -1.05
N ASP A 85 7.78 -1.38 -0.69
CA ASP A 85 7.21 -1.87 0.58
C ASP A 85 7.90 -1.24 1.79
N LYS A 86 9.23 -1.19 1.80
CA LYS A 86 10.01 -0.56 2.87
C LYS A 86 9.61 0.91 3.06
N VAL A 87 9.51 1.65 1.96
CA VAL A 87 9.12 3.07 1.99
C VAL A 87 7.66 3.23 2.42
N ALA A 88 6.76 2.38 1.91
CA ALA A 88 5.35 2.40 2.26
C ALA A 88 5.14 2.17 3.76
N GLN A 89 5.77 1.14 4.34
CA GLN A 89 5.70 0.86 5.78
C GLN A 89 6.24 2.03 6.61
N TRP A 90 7.40 2.57 6.22
CA TRP A 90 8.00 3.73 6.89
C TRP A 90 7.09 4.96 6.84
N ALA A 91 6.54 5.28 5.68
CA ALA A 91 5.68 6.45 5.47
C ALA A 91 4.32 6.30 6.18
N ASN A 92 3.69 5.13 6.05
CA ASN A 92 2.40 4.83 6.68
C ASN A 92 2.49 4.90 8.21
N SER A 93 3.56 4.37 8.82
CA SER A 93 3.78 4.47 10.27
C SER A 93 3.94 5.92 10.78
N ARG A 94 4.26 6.86 9.89
CA ARG A 94 4.45 8.29 10.18
C ARG A 94 3.31 9.15 9.62
N LYS A 95 2.28 8.54 9.02
CA LYS A 95 1.17 9.25 8.34
C LYS A 95 1.67 10.24 7.26
N LEU A 96 2.77 9.89 6.58
CA LEU A 96 3.34 10.69 5.49
C LEU A 96 2.82 10.21 4.14
N ASP A 97 2.58 11.14 3.23
CA ASP A 97 2.39 10.77 1.82
C ASP A 97 3.73 10.39 1.18
N TYR A 98 3.67 9.53 0.16
CA TYR A 98 4.85 9.04 -0.55
C TYR A 98 4.49 8.74 -2.00
N ALA A 99 5.43 9.00 -2.90
CA ALA A 99 5.34 8.63 -4.31
C ALA A 99 6.41 7.59 -4.65
N ILE A 100 6.40 7.07 -5.88
CA ILE A 100 7.49 6.22 -6.38
C ILE A 100 8.81 6.99 -6.29
N GLU A 101 8.80 8.30 -6.48
CA GLU A 101 9.94 9.18 -6.36
C GLU A 101 10.53 9.24 -4.95
N THR A 102 9.72 9.02 -3.92
CA THR A 102 10.19 8.94 -2.54
C THR A 102 11.16 7.76 -2.37
N VAL A 103 10.97 6.68 -3.14
CA VAL A 103 11.88 5.52 -3.15
C VAL A 103 13.26 5.91 -3.67
N PHE A 104 13.35 6.77 -4.70
CA PHE A 104 14.64 7.29 -5.17
C PHE A 104 15.33 8.15 -4.13
N LYS A 105 14.58 9.06 -3.51
CA LYS A 105 15.12 9.97 -2.48
C LYS A 105 15.64 9.22 -1.26
N LYS A 106 15.07 8.04 -0.97
CA LYS A 106 15.46 7.18 0.15
C LYS A 106 16.30 5.98 -0.24
N TRP A 107 16.79 5.91 -1.48
CA TRP A 107 17.43 4.71 -2.01
C TRP A 107 18.61 4.23 -1.17
N LEU A 108 19.53 5.13 -0.81
CA LEU A 108 20.70 4.82 0.02
C LEU A 108 20.36 4.57 1.49
N GLU A 109 19.15 4.94 1.92
CA GLU A 109 18.67 4.81 3.29
C GLU A 109 17.70 3.63 3.47
N LEU A 110 17.39 2.87 2.42
CA LEU A 110 16.33 1.85 2.44
C LEU A 110 16.49 0.85 3.60
N ASP A 111 17.71 0.44 3.92
CA ASP A 111 17.97 -0.53 5.01
C ASP A 111 17.89 0.09 6.40
N ARG A 112 17.93 1.42 6.49
CA ARG A 112 17.77 2.18 7.74
C ARG A 112 16.32 2.60 7.98
N LEU A 113 15.45 2.50 6.96
CA LEU A 113 14.03 2.82 7.10
C LEU A 113 13.35 1.79 7.99
N LYS A 114 13.07 2.20 9.23
CA LYS A 114 12.24 1.43 10.16
C LYS A 114 10.87 2.09 10.32
N PRO A 115 9.78 1.32 10.32
CA PRO A 115 8.48 1.82 10.78
C PRO A 115 8.62 2.47 12.15
N LYS A 116 7.84 3.53 12.40
CA LYS A 116 7.78 4.14 13.72
C LYS A 116 7.27 3.08 14.70
N GLU A 117 8.06 2.82 15.74
CA GLU A 117 7.66 1.88 16.79
C GLU A 117 6.39 2.39 17.46
N ILE A 118 5.41 1.50 17.61
CA ILE A 118 4.16 1.79 18.30
C ILE A 118 4.47 1.79 19.79
N VAL A 119 4.90 2.94 20.31
CA VAL A 119 5.15 3.11 21.74
C VAL A 119 3.79 3.15 22.44
N LYS A 120 3.47 2.05 23.13
CA LYS A 120 2.34 2.02 24.06
C LYS A 120 2.75 2.78 25.30
N LYS A 121 1.95 3.77 25.68
CA LYS A 121 2.15 4.49 26.94
C LYS A 121 1.26 3.84 28.00
N PRO A 122 1.79 3.54 29.19
CA PRO A 122 1.00 2.97 30.26
C PRO A 122 0.13 4.05 30.91
N TYR A 123 -1.09 3.68 31.26
CA TYR A 123 -2.06 4.50 31.98
C TYR A 123 -2.64 3.68 33.12
N PHE A 124 -3.10 4.35 34.16
CA PHE A 124 -3.87 3.74 35.24
C PHE A 124 -5.09 4.61 35.52
N GLN A 125 -6.29 4.02 35.47
CA GLN A 125 -7.57 4.73 35.65
C GLN A 125 -7.73 5.98 34.76
N GLY A 126 -7.10 5.99 33.58
CA GLY A 126 -7.12 7.10 32.64
C GLY A 126 -6.03 8.15 32.83
N ASP A 127 -5.23 8.08 33.89
CA ASP A 127 -4.11 8.98 34.17
C ASP A 127 -2.77 8.37 33.70
N PRO A 128 -1.80 9.18 33.23
CA PRO A 128 -0.53 8.68 32.71
C PRO A 128 0.31 8.00 33.80
N LEU A 129 0.88 6.84 33.47
CA LEU A 129 1.82 6.13 34.32
C LEU A 129 3.26 6.33 33.79
N VAL A 130 4.20 6.62 34.68
CA VAL A 130 5.60 6.91 34.34
C VAL A 130 6.53 6.06 35.19
N TRP A 131 7.48 5.39 34.54
CA TRP A 131 8.54 4.65 35.23
C TRP A 131 9.67 5.60 35.60
N SER A 132 10.04 5.63 36.88
CA SER A 132 11.23 6.34 37.35
C SER A 132 12.41 5.38 37.41
N GLU A 133 13.41 5.57 36.56
CA GLU A 133 14.64 4.75 36.58
C GLU A 133 15.41 4.92 37.89
N SER A 134 15.50 6.14 38.42
CA SER A 134 16.25 6.44 39.65
C SER A 134 15.65 5.77 40.89
N LYS A 135 14.31 5.70 40.96
CA LYS A 135 13.60 5.09 42.10
C LYS A 135 13.16 3.65 41.83
N ARG A 136 13.31 3.16 40.59
CA ARG A 136 12.84 1.85 40.10
C ARG A 136 11.38 1.56 40.46
N LYS A 137 10.52 2.57 40.30
CA LYS A 137 9.09 2.55 40.68
C LYS A 137 8.23 3.24 39.63
N TRP A 138 6.97 2.84 39.57
CA TRP A 138 5.94 3.48 38.74
C TRP A 138 5.26 4.62 39.51
N TYR A 139 4.95 5.71 38.81
CA TYR A 139 4.22 6.85 39.33
C TYR A 139 3.04 7.18 38.42
N VAL A 140 1.87 7.40 39.01
CA VAL A 140 0.70 7.97 38.34
C VAL A 140 0.79 9.48 38.44
N ILE A 141 0.65 10.17 37.31
CA ILE A 141 0.52 11.63 37.29
C ILE A 141 -0.97 11.95 37.34
N SER A 142 -1.44 12.44 38.49
CA SER A 142 -2.85 12.83 38.65
C SER A 142 -3.21 13.99 37.72
N ARG A 143 -4.49 14.21 37.45
CA ARG A 143 -4.97 15.40 36.70
C ARG A 143 -4.54 16.73 37.34
N GLY A 144 -4.24 16.74 38.64
CA GLY A 144 -3.73 17.90 39.37
C GLY A 144 -2.22 18.13 39.23
N GLY A 145 -1.50 17.19 38.58
CA GLY A 145 -0.04 17.24 38.43
C GLY A 145 0.74 16.58 39.57
N ASP A 146 0.05 15.94 40.52
CA ASP A 146 0.69 15.22 41.62
C ASP A 146 1.27 13.88 41.16
N TRP A 147 2.41 13.50 41.74
CA TRP A 147 3.07 12.23 41.46
C TRP A 147 2.75 11.25 42.58
N LEU A 148 1.88 10.29 42.30
CA LEU A 148 1.46 9.25 43.24
C LEU A 148 2.18 7.95 42.91
N GLU A 149 2.78 7.30 43.90
CA GLU A 149 3.43 6.00 43.70
C GLU A 149 2.38 4.93 43.35
N PHE A 150 2.61 4.18 42.28
CA PHE A 150 1.73 3.10 41.86
C PHE A 150 2.09 1.80 42.58
N VAL A 151 1.12 1.23 43.30
CA VAL A 151 1.28 -0.01 44.11
C VAL A 151 0.35 -1.13 43.61
N GLY A 152 -0.27 -0.97 42.44
CA GLY A 152 -1.19 -1.94 41.85
C GLY A 152 -0.51 -3.07 41.06
N LYS A 153 -1.30 -3.98 40.50
CA LYS A 153 -0.80 -5.07 39.64
C LYS A 153 -0.59 -4.59 38.20
N GLU A 154 0.28 -5.27 37.46
CA GLU A 154 0.53 -4.96 36.04
C GLU A 154 -0.73 -5.11 35.16
N GLU A 155 -1.64 -6.01 35.52
CA GLU A 155 -2.93 -6.23 34.85
C GLU A 155 -3.85 -4.99 34.90
N GLU A 156 -3.64 -4.09 35.87
CA GLU A 156 -4.40 -2.85 36.02
C GLU A 156 -3.87 -1.72 35.12
N VAL A 157 -2.72 -1.95 34.46
CA VAL A 157 -2.09 -0.97 33.57
C VAL A 157 -2.72 -1.03 32.19
N GLU A 158 -3.34 0.06 31.80
CA GLU A 158 -3.90 0.26 30.46
C GLU A 158 -2.82 0.75 29.49
N TRP A 159 -2.39 -0.13 28.60
CA TRP A 159 -1.43 0.22 27.56
C TRP A 159 -2.10 0.86 26.35
N ARG A 160 -2.09 2.19 26.27
CA ARG A 160 -2.73 2.95 25.20
C ARG A 160 -1.72 3.31 24.10
N ILE A 161 -2.14 3.20 22.84
CA ILE A 161 -1.35 3.68 21.70
C ILE A 161 -1.50 5.20 21.64
N SER A 162 -0.40 5.93 21.91
CA SER A 162 -0.36 7.38 21.69
C SER A 162 -0.41 7.65 20.18
N LYS A 163 -1.51 8.24 19.69
CA LYS A 163 -1.71 8.54 18.27
C LYS A 163 -0.80 9.64 17.72
#